data_AF-A0A954RTH3-F1
#
_entry.id   AF-A0A954RTH3-F1
#
_cell.length_a   1.000
_cell.length_b   1.000
_cell.length_c   1.000
_cell.angle_alpha   90.00
_cell.angle_beta   90.00
_cell.angle_gamma   90.00
#
_symmetry.space_group_name_H-M   'P 1'
#
loop_
_entity.id
_entity.type
_entity.pdbx_description
1 polymer ?
#
loop_
_entity_poly.entity_id
_entity_poly.type
_entity_poly.pdbx_seq_one_letter_code
_entity_poly.pdbx_strand_id
1 'polypeptide(L)'
;MTVDAATRVWRGRERLLLQDLIDEGMFPVKGKKSLDDQVVLLGLRWKPTRGTRFGQQNGTFNRWHIGDIWLDEASIQRAATQQTEEHKTLIRTRWMPALVDKVEYGKAGQGAVIATMVGGMDESLYADFRKGVRGQMSPVASNLKHGIGDIGHYHTAIDFSVVDIKNFNGELPAGSSGIQVVMKVGMVLEGFRAGRVIRIRPMSWPDSPVPREEYITGIEERFPSPDLFSND
;
A
#
# COMPACT_ATOMS: atom_id res chain seq x y z
N MET A 1 5.19 -25.64 3.03
CA MET A 1 6.04 -24.48 2.70
C MET A 1 7.51 -24.84 2.93
N THR A 2 8.45 -24.20 2.25
CA THR A 2 9.89 -24.52 2.35
C THR A 2 10.66 -23.39 3.04
N VAL A 3 11.72 -23.77 3.76
CA VAL A 3 12.73 -22.90 4.37
C VAL A 3 14.07 -23.28 3.72
N ASP A 4 14.88 -22.30 3.37
CA ASP A 4 16.23 -22.54 2.85
C ASP A 4 17.21 -21.48 3.34
N ALA A 5 18.46 -21.53 2.86
CA ALA A 5 19.53 -20.62 3.30
C ALA A 5 19.24 -19.13 3.02
N ALA A 6 18.27 -18.80 2.16
CA ALA A 6 17.84 -17.43 1.93
C ALA A 6 16.73 -16.97 2.89
N THR A 7 16.13 -17.87 3.68
CA THR A 7 15.15 -17.53 4.70
C THR A 7 15.83 -16.79 5.85
N ARG A 8 15.32 -15.60 6.17
CA ARG A 8 15.79 -14.79 7.29
C ARG A 8 15.02 -15.21 8.54
N VAL A 9 15.72 -15.52 9.62
CA VAL A 9 15.06 -15.84 10.89
C VAL A 9 15.37 -14.75 11.91
N TRP A 10 14.36 -14.31 12.63
CA TRP A 10 14.43 -13.21 13.57
C TRP A 10 14.04 -13.69 14.97
N ARG A 11 14.90 -13.39 15.94
CA ARG A 11 14.70 -13.63 17.38
C ARG A 11 15.09 -12.36 18.13
N GLY A 12 14.12 -11.73 18.79
CA GLY A 12 14.28 -10.42 19.40
C GLY A 12 14.77 -9.35 18.41
N ARG A 13 16.02 -8.94 18.56
CA ARG A 13 16.66 -7.90 17.71
C ARG A 13 17.64 -8.47 16.69
N GLU A 14 17.88 -9.78 16.72
CA GLU A 14 18.91 -10.44 15.95
C GLU A 14 18.34 -11.06 14.70
N ARG A 15 19.14 -11.00 13.63
CA ARG A 15 18.90 -11.78 12.41
C ARG A 15 19.81 -12.99 12.45
N LEU A 16 19.21 -14.16 12.62
CA LEU A 16 19.89 -15.44 12.69
C LEU A 16 19.98 -16.07 11.30
N LEU A 17 21.04 -16.82 11.07
CA LEU A 17 21.15 -17.75 9.97
C LEU A 17 20.45 -19.06 10.34
N LEU A 18 20.02 -19.81 9.32
CA LEU A 18 19.49 -21.15 9.55
C LEU A 18 20.54 -22.07 10.21
N GLN A 19 21.83 -21.86 9.92
CA GLN A 19 22.92 -22.62 10.53
C GLN A 19 23.00 -22.38 12.03
N ASP A 20 22.83 -21.14 12.50
CA ASP A 20 22.86 -20.82 13.93
C ASP A 20 21.78 -21.61 14.69
N LEU A 21 20.58 -21.72 14.09
CA LEU A 21 19.47 -22.50 14.67
C LEU A 21 19.71 -24.00 14.66
N ILE A 22 20.49 -24.50 13.68
CA ILE A 22 20.87 -25.92 13.60
C ILE A 22 21.94 -26.22 14.66
N ASP A 23 22.93 -25.34 14.80
CA ASP A 23 24.03 -25.48 15.76
C ASP A 23 23.52 -25.39 17.21
N GLU A 24 22.50 -24.55 17.46
CA GLU A 24 21.76 -24.48 18.73
C GLU A 24 20.83 -25.69 18.96
N GLY A 25 20.69 -26.60 18.00
CA GLY A 25 19.80 -27.77 18.07
C GLY A 25 18.31 -27.43 18.00
N MET A 26 17.96 -26.16 17.72
CA MET A 26 16.57 -25.74 17.58
C MET A 26 15.94 -26.30 16.30
N PHE A 27 16.68 -26.30 15.18
CA PHE A 27 16.20 -26.75 13.88
C PHE A 27 16.96 -28.01 13.42
N PRO A 28 16.29 -28.99 12.79
CA PRO A 28 16.97 -30.16 12.26
C PRO A 28 17.77 -29.81 11.00
N VAL A 29 18.92 -30.46 10.80
CA VAL A 29 19.76 -30.32 9.58
C VAL A 29 18.94 -30.61 8.31
N LYS A 30 18.03 -31.60 8.38
CA LYS A 30 17.10 -31.96 7.31
C LYS A 30 15.77 -32.41 7.90
N GLY A 31 14.68 -32.17 7.17
CA GLY A 31 13.36 -32.68 7.51
C GLY A 31 12.39 -31.57 7.93
N LYS A 32 11.40 -31.94 8.74
CA LYS A 32 10.36 -31.02 9.23
C LYS A 32 10.68 -30.61 10.66
N LYS A 33 10.45 -29.34 10.98
CA LYS A 33 10.44 -28.83 12.35
C LYS A 33 8.99 -28.59 12.77
N SER A 34 8.57 -29.23 13.86
CA SER A 34 7.37 -28.83 14.58
C SER A 34 7.67 -27.56 15.36
N LEU A 35 6.71 -26.63 15.39
CA LEU A 35 6.79 -25.42 16.21
C LEU A 35 6.01 -25.56 17.52
N ASP A 36 5.40 -26.72 17.79
CA ASP A 36 4.78 -27.07 19.09
C ASP A 36 3.89 -25.95 19.65
N ASP A 37 2.96 -25.46 18.82
CA ASP A 37 2.02 -24.35 19.10
C ASP A 37 2.65 -22.98 19.38
N GLN A 38 3.96 -22.82 19.14
CA GLN A 38 4.63 -21.52 19.17
C GLN A 38 4.02 -20.59 18.13
N VAL A 39 3.61 -19.40 18.58
CA VAL A 39 3.16 -18.33 17.71
C VAL A 39 4.35 -17.77 16.94
N VAL A 40 4.30 -17.87 15.62
CA VAL A 40 5.29 -17.30 14.70
C VAL A 40 4.62 -16.50 13.62
N LEU A 41 5.30 -15.48 13.09
CA LEU A 41 4.89 -14.79 11.88
C LEU A 41 5.73 -15.29 10.70
N LEU A 42 5.08 -15.51 9.56
CA LEU A 42 5.72 -16.01 8.34
C LEU A 42 5.62 -14.97 7.21
N GLY A 43 6.78 -14.51 6.74
CA GLY A 43 6.88 -13.65 5.56
C GLY A 43 6.84 -14.51 4.31
N LEU A 44 5.77 -14.40 3.53
CA LEU A 44 5.59 -15.17 2.30
C LEU A 44 6.16 -14.40 1.10
N ARG A 45 6.92 -15.09 0.26
CA ARG A 45 7.39 -14.55 -1.02
C ARG A 45 7.29 -15.57 -2.13
N TRP A 46 7.20 -15.07 -3.35
CA TRP A 46 7.35 -15.89 -4.55
C TRP A 46 8.84 -16.17 -4.80
N LYS A 47 9.16 -17.44 -5.04
CA LYS A 47 10.50 -17.87 -5.46
C LYS A 47 10.37 -18.77 -6.69
N PRO A 48 11.19 -18.55 -7.73
CA PRO A 48 11.25 -19.45 -8.87
C PRO A 48 11.67 -20.84 -8.43
N THR A 49 10.99 -21.88 -8.92
CA THR A 49 11.36 -23.26 -8.60
C THR A 49 12.56 -23.68 -9.45
N ARG A 50 13.62 -24.23 -8.82
CA ARG A 50 14.71 -24.86 -9.59
C ARG A 50 14.16 -26.07 -10.35
N GLY A 51 14.47 -26.17 -11.65
CA GLY A 51 14.24 -27.37 -12.45
C GLY A 51 13.18 -27.24 -13.55
N THR A 52 12.42 -26.16 -13.60
CA THR A 52 11.42 -25.94 -14.65
C THR A 52 12.04 -25.18 -15.81
N ARG A 53 12.41 -25.88 -16.89
CA ARG A 53 12.74 -25.25 -18.17
C ARG A 53 11.43 -24.81 -18.85
N PHE A 54 11.49 -23.75 -19.66
CA PHE A 54 10.40 -23.37 -20.56
C PHE A 54 9.90 -24.61 -21.32
N GLY A 55 8.59 -24.91 -21.22
CA GLY A 55 7.95 -26.00 -21.96
C GLY A 55 7.69 -27.31 -21.20
N GLN A 56 8.03 -27.43 -19.91
CA GLN A 56 7.66 -28.62 -19.12
C GLN A 56 6.21 -28.52 -18.60
N GLN A 57 5.33 -29.43 -19.05
CA GLN A 57 3.89 -29.45 -18.75
C GLN A 57 3.52 -29.45 -17.25
N ASN A 58 4.43 -29.84 -16.36
CA ASN A 58 4.18 -29.88 -14.90
C ASN A 58 5.11 -28.96 -14.08
N GLY A 59 5.77 -28.01 -14.73
CA GLY A 59 6.67 -27.09 -14.06
C GLY A 59 5.93 -25.99 -13.28
N THR A 60 5.88 -26.07 -11.96
CA THR A 60 5.40 -24.95 -11.13
C THR A 60 6.43 -23.82 -11.16
N PHE A 61 6.22 -22.83 -12.02
CA PHE A 61 7.17 -21.72 -12.24
C PHE A 61 7.53 -20.98 -10.95
N ASN A 62 6.54 -20.70 -10.10
CA ASN A 62 6.73 -20.02 -8.82
C ASN A 62 5.99 -20.79 -7.71
N ARG A 63 6.65 -20.95 -6.57
CA ARG A 63 6.03 -21.49 -5.35
C ARG A 63 6.15 -20.50 -4.21
N TRP A 64 5.19 -20.58 -3.28
CA TRP A 64 5.26 -19.89 -2.02
C TRP A 64 6.43 -20.39 -1.18
N HIS A 65 7.31 -19.47 -0.83
CA HIS A 65 8.48 -19.70 -0.02
C HIS A 65 8.46 -18.79 1.21
N ILE A 66 9.01 -19.29 2.32
CA ILE A 66 9.14 -18.50 3.55
C ILE A 66 10.41 -17.65 3.40
N GLY A 67 10.23 -16.34 3.22
CA GLY A 67 11.31 -15.37 3.17
C GLY A 67 11.78 -14.95 4.56
N ASP A 68 10.85 -14.85 5.51
CA ASP A 68 11.11 -14.39 6.88
C ASP A 68 10.34 -15.25 7.89
N ILE A 69 10.96 -15.51 9.03
CA ILE A 69 10.34 -16.13 10.20
C ILE A 69 10.64 -15.25 11.41
N TRP A 70 9.61 -14.79 12.10
CA TRP A 70 9.74 -14.10 13.40
C TRP A 70 9.31 -15.07 14.49
N LEU A 71 10.25 -15.44 15.35
CA LEU A 71 10.09 -16.53 16.34
C LEU A 71 9.47 -16.08 17.66
N ASP A 72 9.49 -14.79 17.96
CA ASP A 72 9.01 -14.26 19.25
C ASP A 72 8.30 -12.93 19.11
N GLU A 73 7.57 -12.56 20.16
CA GLU A 73 6.78 -11.33 20.21
C GLU A 73 7.63 -10.08 19.95
N ALA A 74 8.85 -10.02 20.46
CA ALA A 74 9.73 -8.87 20.29
C ALA A 74 10.12 -8.65 18.81
N SER A 75 10.43 -9.73 18.10
CA SER A 75 10.75 -9.70 16.67
C SER A 75 9.52 -9.39 15.81
N ILE A 76 8.33 -9.90 16.18
CA ILE A 76 7.05 -9.59 15.53
C ILE A 76 6.70 -8.10 15.67
N GLN A 77 6.74 -7.55 16.89
CA GLN A 77 6.45 -6.14 17.15
C GLN A 77 7.42 -5.21 16.43
N ARG A 78 8.69 -5.59 16.35
CA ARG A 78 9.69 -4.85 15.58
C ARG A 78 9.37 -4.85 14.08
N ALA A 79 9.01 -6.00 13.52
CA ALA A 79 8.63 -6.11 12.13
C ALA A 79 7.39 -5.26 11.81
N ALA A 80 6.37 -5.31 12.68
CA ALA A 80 5.18 -4.48 12.57
C ALA A 80 5.54 -2.98 12.59
N THR A 81 6.40 -2.55 13.52
CA THR A 81 6.86 -1.16 13.60
C THR A 81 7.57 -0.73 12.31
N GLN A 82 8.48 -1.55 11.80
CA GLN A 82 9.20 -1.24 10.56
C GLN A 82 8.25 -1.16 9.35
N GLN A 83 7.33 -2.12 9.23
CA GLN A 83 6.33 -2.12 8.16
C GLN A 83 5.43 -0.88 8.24
N THR A 84 5.07 -0.44 9.43
CA THR A 84 4.31 0.80 9.63
C THR A 84 5.10 2.04 9.19
N GLU A 85 6.40 2.15 9.50
CA GLU A 85 7.22 3.26 9.03
C GLU A 85 7.40 3.27 7.49
N GLU A 86 7.61 2.09 6.90
CA GLU A 86 7.69 1.93 5.44
C GLU A 86 6.37 2.32 4.78
N HIS A 87 5.24 1.87 5.35
CA HIS A 87 3.91 2.23 4.86
C HIS A 87 3.64 3.74 4.99
N LYS A 88 4.00 4.37 6.11
CA LYS A 88 3.90 5.83 6.27
C LYS A 88 4.70 6.58 5.20
N THR A 89 5.91 6.12 4.92
CA THR A 89 6.74 6.69 3.86
C THR A 89 6.10 6.52 2.49
N LEU A 90 5.53 5.35 2.21
CA LEU A 90 4.80 5.08 0.97
C LEU A 90 3.60 6.03 0.80
N ILE A 91 2.78 6.20 1.84
CA ILE A 91 1.63 7.11 1.78
C ILE A 91 2.06 8.57 1.63
N ARG A 92 3.11 9.01 2.33
CA ARG A 92 3.61 10.39 2.18
C ARG A 92 4.09 10.69 0.77
N THR A 93 4.73 9.72 0.12
CA THR A 93 5.29 9.87 -1.23
C THR A 93 4.26 9.65 -2.34
N ARG A 94 3.24 8.80 -2.14
CA ARG A 94 2.16 8.54 -3.12
C ARG A 94 0.89 9.33 -2.83
N TRP A 95 0.91 10.15 -1.78
CA TRP A 95 -0.18 10.99 -1.25
C TRP A 95 -1.34 10.17 -0.67
N MET A 96 -2.15 10.79 0.20
CA MET A 96 -3.27 10.12 0.88
C MET A 96 -4.41 9.90 -0.11
N PRO A 97 -4.94 8.69 -0.27
CA PRO A 97 -6.12 8.47 -1.10
C PRO A 97 -7.39 8.91 -0.39
N ALA A 98 -8.31 9.52 -1.13
CA ALA A 98 -9.63 9.91 -0.66
C ALA A 98 -10.69 9.68 -1.75
N LEU A 99 -11.91 9.32 -1.34
CA LEU A 99 -13.07 9.21 -2.21
C LEU A 99 -13.82 10.54 -2.19
N VAL A 100 -14.11 11.12 -3.36
CA VAL A 100 -14.92 12.33 -3.45
C VAL A 100 -16.38 11.99 -3.19
N ASP A 101 -16.94 12.53 -2.11
CA ASP A 101 -18.33 12.36 -1.73
C ASP A 101 -19.23 13.25 -2.60
N LYS A 102 -18.87 14.55 -2.70
CA LYS A 102 -19.58 15.54 -3.50
C LYS A 102 -18.71 16.76 -3.79
N VAL A 103 -19.19 17.57 -4.74
CA VAL A 103 -18.58 18.85 -5.08
C VAL A 103 -19.63 19.95 -4.99
N GLU A 104 -19.30 21.02 -4.28
CA GLU A 104 -20.12 22.22 -4.19
C GLU A 104 -19.51 23.31 -5.07
N TYR A 105 -20.25 23.74 -6.10
CA TYR A 105 -19.79 24.74 -7.05
C TYR A 105 -20.03 26.15 -6.52
N GLY A 106 -19.00 26.98 -6.59
CA GLY A 106 -19.04 28.41 -6.31
C GLY A 106 -19.11 29.25 -7.59
N LYS A 107 -18.83 30.55 -7.45
CA LYS A 107 -18.76 31.48 -8.58
C LYS A 107 -17.43 31.35 -9.31
N ALA A 108 -17.44 31.57 -10.63
CA ALA A 108 -16.24 31.63 -11.48
C ALA A 108 -15.31 30.41 -11.38
N GLY A 109 -15.89 29.20 -11.34
CA GLY A 109 -15.14 27.93 -11.34
C GLY A 109 -14.60 27.48 -9.99
N GLN A 110 -14.62 28.35 -8.97
CA GLN A 110 -14.28 27.98 -7.61
C GLN A 110 -15.25 26.92 -7.08
N GLY A 111 -14.79 26.12 -6.13
CA GLY A 111 -15.66 25.13 -5.49
C GLY A 111 -15.07 24.55 -4.22
N ALA A 112 -15.86 23.73 -3.56
CA ALA A 112 -15.44 22.89 -2.45
C ALA A 112 -15.56 21.43 -2.85
N VAL A 113 -14.44 20.71 -2.82
CA VAL A 113 -14.40 19.26 -2.96
C VAL A 113 -14.50 18.66 -1.56
N ILE A 114 -15.49 17.81 -1.35
CA ILE A 114 -15.73 17.13 -0.08
C ILE A 114 -15.39 15.68 -0.31
N ALA A 115 -14.38 15.19 0.42
CA ALA A 115 -13.85 13.84 0.23
C ALA A 115 -13.57 13.15 1.55
N THR A 116 -13.81 11.84 1.60
CA THR A 116 -13.54 10.99 2.75
C THR A 116 -12.24 10.22 2.52
N MET A 117 -11.30 10.31 3.47
CA MET A 117 -10.01 9.61 3.37
C MET A 117 -10.20 8.09 3.55
N VAL A 118 -9.37 7.31 2.86
CA VAL A 118 -9.37 5.84 3.00
C VAL A 118 -8.86 5.45 4.39
N GLY A 119 -9.51 4.44 4.99
CA GLY A 119 -9.20 3.87 6.29
C GLY A 119 -8.00 2.91 6.28
N GLY A 120 -7.59 2.48 7.48
CA GLY A 120 -6.46 1.55 7.65
C GLY A 120 -5.08 2.21 7.56
N MET A 121 -5.00 3.54 7.57
CA MET A 121 -3.74 4.27 7.64
C MET A 121 -3.36 4.57 9.10
N ASP A 122 -2.07 4.79 9.32
CA ASP A 122 -1.55 5.26 10.62
C ASP A 122 -2.12 6.64 10.97
N GLU A 123 -2.51 6.84 12.23
CA GLU A 123 -3.13 8.07 12.71
C GLU A 123 -2.28 9.33 12.46
N SER A 124 -0.95 9.19 12.49
CA SER A 124 -0.04 10.31 12.22
C SER A 124 -0.17 10.87 10.80
N LEU A 125 -0.64 10.06 9.84
CA LEU A 125 -0.89 10.52 8.47
C LEU A 125 -2.13 11.40 8.39
N TYR A 126 -3.20 11.05 9.13
CA TYR A 126 -4.41 11.88 9.20
C TYR A 126 -4.16 13.18 9.96
N ALA A 127 -3.33 13.13 11.02
CA ALA A 127 -3.00 14.28 11.85
C ALA A 127 -2.26 15.42 11.10
N ASP A 128 -1.71 15.14 9.92
CA ASP A 128 -1.09 16.14 9.05
C ASP A 128 -2.14 16.99 8.28
N PHE A 129 -3.39 16.51 8.18
CA PHE A 129 -4.49 17.28 7.62
C PHE A 129 -5.18 18.08 8.73
N ARG A 130 -5.08 19.41 8.65
CA ARG A 130 -5.71 20.33 9.61
C ARG A 130 -6.36 21.48 8.89
N LYS A 131 -7.39 22.06 9.51
CA LYS A 131 -8.02 23.29 9.02
C LYS A 131 -6.99 24.39 8.81
N GLY A 132 -7.06 25.07 7.68
CA GLY A 132 -6.14 26.13 7.28
C GLY A 132 -4.87 25.66 6.57
N VAL A 133 -4.58 24.35 6.55
CA VAL A 133 -3.43 23.81 5.80
C VAL A 133 -3.68 23.92 4.30
N ARG A 134 -2.64 24.32 3.57
CA ARG A 134 -2.61 24.26 2.11
C ARG A 134 -2.10 22.90 1.66
N GLY A 135 -2.62 22.43 0.56
CA GLY A 135 -2.26 21.14 0.01
C GLY A 135 -2.48 21.06 -1.48
N GLN A 136 -2.19 19.89 -2.03
CA GLN A 136 -2.36 19.58 -3.43
C GLN A 136 -3.18 18.30 -3.58
N MET A 137 -4.10 18.32 -4.54
CA MET A 137 -4.88 17.14 -4.91
C MET A 137 -4.69 16.84 -6.39
N SER A 138 -4.63 15.55 -6.72
CA SER A 138 -4.51 15.06 -8.08
C SER A 138 -5.57 13.99 -8.34
N PRO A 139 -6.21 13.98 -9.51
CA PRO A 139 -7.04 12.85 -9.92
C PRO A 139 -6.16 11.63 -10.11
N VAL A 140 -6.80 10.47 -10.09
CA VAL A 140 -6.06 9.22 -10.03
C VAL A 140 -6.45 8.32 -11.18
N ALA A 141 -5.44 7.78 -11.87
CA ALA A 141 -5.62 6.77 -12.89
C ALA A 141 -6.10 5.44 -12.28
N SER A 142 -6.48 4.47 -13.11
CA SER A 142 -6.94 3.14 -12.68
C SER A 142 -5.97 2.40 -11.73
N ASN A 143 -4.68 2.76 -11.74
CA ASN A 143 -3.63 2.12 -10.96
C ASN A 143 -3.40 2.72 -9.55
N LEU A 144 -4.11 3.78 -9.17
CA LEU A 144 -3.96 4.51 -7.91
C LEU A 144 -2.61 5.19 -7.65
N LYS A 145 -1.68 5.15 -8.61
CA LYS A 145 -0.28 5.57 -8.44
C LYS A 145 0.12 6.75 -9.32
N HIS A 146 -0.59 6.95 -10.43
CA HIS A 146 -0.32 8.02 -11.38
C HIS A 146 -1.52 8.95 -11.49
N GLY A 147 -1.27 10.16 -11.99
CA GLY A 147 -2.32 11.14 -12.25
C GLY A 147 -3.15 10.74 -13.47
N ILE A 148 -2.59 11.00 -14.66
CA ILE A 148 -3.18 10.64 -15.95
C ILE A 148 -2.08 9.95 -16.76
N GLY A 149 -2.34 8.77 -17.33
CA GLY A 149 -1.29 8.03 -18.06
C GLY A 149 -0.03 7.79 -17.20
N ASP A 150 1.15 8.11 -17.75
CA ASP A 150 2.47 7.90 -17.13
C ASP A 150 3.01 9.08 -16.33
N ILE A 151 2.24 10.18 -16.22
CA ILE A 151 2.68 11.34 -15.44
C ILE A 151 2.32 11.22 -13.96
N GLY A 152 3.30 11.54 -13.11
CA GLY A 152 3.12 11.61 -11.66
C GLY A 152 2.11 12.67 -11.22
N HIS A 153 1.58 12.52 -10.00
CA HIS A 153 0.50 13.35 -9.46
C HIS A 153 0.75 14.85 -9.54
N TYR A 154 1.99 15.30 -9.33
CA TYR A 154 2.36 16.71 -9.30
C TYR A 154 2.10 17.45 -10.62
N HIS A 155 2.14 16.75 -11.76
CA HIS A 155 1.87 17.36 -13.07
C HIS A 155 0.40 17.69 -13.29
N THR A 156 -0.50 16.99 -12.58
CA THR A 156 -1.96 17.15 -12.70
C THR A 156 -2.58 17.69 -11.42
N ALA A 157 -1.76 18.06 -10.46
CA ALA A 157 -2.20 18.51 -9.16
C ALA A 157 -2.78 19.93 -9.24
N ILE A 158 -3.83 20.16 -8.45
CA ILE A 158 -4.35 21.50 -8.18
C ILE A 158 -4.17 21.81 -6.70
N ASP A 159 -3.95 23.09 -6.40
CA ASP A 159 -3.83 23.57 -5.03
C ASP A 159 -5.21 23.66 -4.36
N PHE A 160 -5.23 23.37 -3.07
CA PHE A 160 -6.38 23.56 -2.21
C PHE A 160 -6.02 24.16 -0.85
N SER A 161 -7.05 24.59 -0.14
CA SER A 161 -6.98 24.92 1.29
C SER A 161 -8.03 24.11 2.05
N VAL A 162 -7.63 23.51 3.18
CA VAL A 162 -8.56 22.77 4.04
C VAL A 162 -9.43 23.78 4.80
N VAL A 163 -10.72 23.74 4.54
CA VAL A 163 -11.72 24.61 5.20
C VAL A 163 -12.27 23.96 6.46
N ASP A 164 -12.47 22.65 6.43
CA ASP A 164 -13.07 21.91 7.52
C ASP A 164 -12.66 20.44 7.50
N ILE A 165 -12.71 19.80 8.67
CA ILE A 165 -12.48 18.36 8.84
C ILE A 165 -13.57 17.84 9.76
N LYS A 166 -14.28 16.79 9.32
CA LYS A 166 -15.38 16.17 10.04
C LYS A 166 -15.06 14.70 10.28
N ASN A 167 -15.29 14.24 11.50
CA ASN A 167 -15.17 12.84 11.86
C ASN A 167 -16.58 12.24 12.01
N PHE A 168 -16.82 11.13 11.32
CA PHE A 168 -18.04 10.35 11.45
C PHE A 168 -17.86 9.28 12.54
N ASN A 169 -18.68 9.35 13.59
CA ASN A 169 -18.62 8.45 14.75
C ASN A 169 -19.64 7.29 14.68
N GLY A 170 -20.04 6.88 13.47
CA GLY A 170 -21.05 5.84 13.24
C GLY A 170 -20.46 4.57 12.60
N GLU A 171 -21.34 3.69 12.14
CA GLU A 171 -20.92 2.52 11.35
C GLU A 171 -20.31 2.99 10.03
N LEU A 172 -19.01 2.72 9.85
CA LEU A 172 -18.25 3.17 8.69
C LEU A 172 -18.28 2.10 7.58
N PRO A 173 -18.46 2.50 6.32
CA PRO A 173 -18.26 1.59 5.19
C PRO A 173 -16.86 0.98 5.21
N ALA A 174 -16.74 -0.26 4.73
CA ALA A 174 -15.46 -0.94 4.64
C ALA A 174 -14.42 -0.08 3.88
N GLY A 175 -13.24 0.09 4.48
CA GLY A 175 -12.17 0.90 3.91
C GLY A 175 -12.33 2.42 4.06
N SER A 176 -13.35 2.91 4.77
CA SER A 176 -13.47 4.32 5.14
C SER A 176 -12.72 4.64 6.44
N SER A 177 -12.06 5.79 6.50
CA SER A 177 -11.51 6.32 7.77
C SER A 177 -12.56 7.01 8.64
N GLY A 178 -13.71 7.38 8.06
CA GLY A 178 -14.67 8.28 8.70
C GLY A 178 -14.20 9.74 8.78
N ILE A 179 -13.02 10.07 8.26
CA ILE A 179 -12.47 11.43 8.27
C ILE A 179 -12.75 12.09 6.91
N GLN A 180 -13.68 13.03 6.92
CA GLN A 180 -14.06 13.83 5.75
C GLN A 180 -13.34 15.18 5.78
N VAL A 181 -12.74 15.55 4.66
CA VAL A 181 -12.01 16.80 4.47
C VAL A 181 -12.76 17.66 3.46
N VAL A 182 -12.99 18.92 3.83
CA VAL A 182 -13.57 19.93 2.94
C VAL A 182 -12.46 20.81 2.38
N MET A 183 -12.21 20.69 1.09
CA MET A 183 -11.10 21.36 0.40
C MET A 183 -11.62 22.42 -0.56
N LYS A 184 -11.25 23.68 -0.34
CA LYS A 184 -11.58 24.77 -1.25
C LYS A 184 -10.54 24.87 -2.36
N VAL A 185 -11.03 24.92 -3.60
CA VAL A 185 -10.22 25.01 -4.82
C VAL A 185 -10.56 26.25 -5.64
N GLY A 186 -9.58 26.74 -6.39
CA GLY A 186 -9.75 27.85 -7.32
C GLY A 186 -10.52 27.45 -8.60
N MET A 187 -10.41 26.19 -9.01
CA MET A 187 -11.09 25.65 -10.18
C MET A 187 -11.40 24.16 -9.97
N VAL A 188 -12.65 23.76 -10.20
CA VAL A 188 -13.05 22.34 -10.18
C VAL A 188 -12.83 21.72 -11.56
N LEU A 189 -12.00 20.68 -11.62
CA LEU A 189 -11.78 19.86 -12.83
C LEU A 189 -12.59 18.56 -12.80
N GLU A 190 -12.74 17.94 -13.98
CA GLU A 190 -13.52 16.70 -14.17
C GLU A 190 -13.00 15.51 -13.35
N GLY A 191 -11.69 15.49 -13.05
CA GLY A 191 -11.07 14.45 -12.23
C GLY A 191 -11.52 14.44 -10.76
N PHE A 192 -12.25 15.47 -10.30
CA PHE A 192 -12.66 15.64 -8.90
C PHE A 192 -14.17 15.50 -8.70
N ARG A 193 -14.91 14.87 -9.62
CA ARG A 193 -16.36 14.64 -9.48
C ARG A 193 -16.66 13.62 -8.38
N ALA A 194 -17.90 13.66 -7.87
CA ALA A 194 -18.41 12.66 -6.92
C ALA A 194 -18.18 11.22 -7.44
N GLY A 195 -17.76 10.33 -6.54
CA GLY A 195 -17.43 8.94 -6.85
C GLY A 195 -16.02 8.72 -7.42
N ARG A 196 -15.25 9.78 -7.70
CA ARG A 196 -13.84 9.63 -8.12
C ARG A 196 -12.93 9.47 -6.91
N VAL A 197 -11.84 8.73 -7.11
CA VAL A 197 -10.74 8.63 -6.15
C VAL A 197 -9.69 9.67 -6.49
N ILE A 198 -9.22 10.37 -5.47
CA ILE A 198 -8.22 11.43 -5.56
C ILE A 198 -7.05 11.12 -4.63
N ARG A 199 -5.88 11.69 -4.93
CA ARG A 199 -4.71 11.68 -4.06
C ARG A 199 -4.50 13.08 -3.51
N ILE A 200 -4.42 13.22 -2.20
CA ILE A 200 -4.27 14.51 -1.51
C ILE A 200 -3.00 14.53 -0.66
N ARG A 201 -2.30 15.66 -0.63
CA ARG A 201 -1.20 15.89 0.30
C ARG A 201 -1.27 17.28 0.93
N PRO A 202 -0.88 17.46 2.19
CA PRO A 202 -0.45 18.75 2.69
C PRO A 202 0.90 19.13 2.04
N MET A 203 1.22 20.42 1.96
CA MET A 203 2.49 20.87 1.39
C MET A 203 3.73 20.45 2.19
N SER A 204 3.55 19.96 3.42
CA SER A 204 4.63 19.39 4.25
C SER A 204 5.11 18.02 3.78
N TRP A 205 4.30 17.31 2.98
CA TRP A 205 4.68 16.00 2.46
C TRP A 205 5.57 16.14 1.22
N PRO A 206 6.45 15.17 0.95
CA PRO A 206 7.33 15.22 -0.21
C PRO A 206 6.56 15.23 -1.53
N ASP A 207 7.16 15.86 -2.52
CA ASP A 207 6.69 15.83 -3.90
C ASP A 207 7.55 14.84 -4.72
N SER A 208 7.39 13.55 -4.44
CA SER A 208 8.24 12.52 -5.05
C SER A 208 7.64 12.05 -6.38
N PRO A 209 8.44 11.95 -7.46
CA PRO A 209 7.98 11.31 -8.68
C PRO A 209 7.73 9.83 -8.42
N VAL A 210 6.76 9.27 -9.13
CA VAL A 210 6.46 7.84 -9.07
C VAL A 210 7.51 7.13 -9.93
N PRO A 211 8.21 6.10 -9.42
CA PRO A 211 9.20 5.36 -10.21
C PRO A 211 8.58 4.75 -11.47
N ARG A 212 9.35 4.68 -12.55
CA ARG A 212 8.89 4.11 -13.83
C ARG A 212 8.45 2.66 -13.68
N GLU A 213 9.06 1.92 -12.77
CA GLU A 213 8.77 0.52 -12.45
C GLU A 213 7.38 0.32 -11.82
N GLU A 214 6.77 1.39 -11.31
CA GLU A 214 5.42 1.36 -10.77
C GLU A 214 4.35 1.75 -11.78
N TYR A 215 4.75 2.21 -12.96
CA TYR A 215 3.83 2.55 -14.04
C TYR A 215 3.24 1.29 -14.67
N ILE A 216 1.92 1.33 -14.85
CA ILE A 216 1.18 0.36 -15.66
C ILE A 216 0.25 1.16 -16.57
N THR A 217 0.23 0.79 -17.84
CA THR A 217 -0.60 1.35 -18.91
C THR A 217 -2.08 1.02 -18.73
N GLY A 218 -2.38 -0.12 -18.09
CA GLY A 218 -3.73 -0.58 -17.81
C GLY A 218 -3.74 -1.70 -16.77
N ILE A 219 -4.94 -2.04 -16.30
CA ILE A 219 -5.10 -3.13 -15.32
C ILE A 219 -4.65 -4.48 -15.90
N GLU A 220 -4.86 -4.68 -17.21
CA GLU A 220 -4.50 -5.89 -17.96
C GLU A 220 -2.98 -6.11 -18.09
N GLU A 221 -2.15 -5.08 -17.87
CA GLU A 221 -0.69 -5.26 -17.82
C GLU A 221 -0.26 -5.96 -16.53
N ARG A 222 -1.05 -5.79 -15.45
CA ARG A 222 -0.76 -6.36 -14.15
C ARG A 222 -1.51 -7.66 -13.88
N PHE A 223 -2.75 -7.73 -14.35
CA PHE A 223 -3.61 -8.87 -14.15
C PHE A 223 -3.95 -9.51 -15.50
N PRO A 224 -3.76 -10.83 -15.66
CA PRO A 224 -4.18 -11.52 -16.86
C PRO A 224 -5.69 -11.34 -17.09
N SER A 225 -6.09 -11.07 -18.34
CA SER A 225 -7.51 -11.04 -18.73
C SER A 225 -8.21 -12.35 -18.32
N PRO A 226 -9.48 -12.30 -17.88
CA PRO A 226 -10.28 -13.49 -17.66
C PRO A 226 -10.34 -14.46 -18.85
N ASP A 227 -10.10 -13.97 -20.07
CA ASP A 227 -10.00 -14.77 -21.30
C ASP A 227 -8.90 -15.85 -21.23
N LEU A 228 -7.91 -15.70 -20.34
CA LEU A 228 -6.92 -16.74 -20.09
C LEU A 228 -7.48 -17.99 -19.37
N PHE A 229 -8.71 -17.91 -18.87
CA PHE A 229 -9.43 -19.02 -18.23
C PHE A 229 -10.61 -19.55 -19.07
N SER A 230 -10.85 -19.02 -20.27
CA SER A 230 -11.84 -19.62 -21.17
C SER A 230 -11.28 -20.94 -21.71
N ASN A 231 -11.98 -22.04 -21.40
CA ASN A 231 -11.73 -23.32 -22.03
C ASN A 231 -12.35 -23.28 -23.43
N ASP A 232 -11.52 -23.36 -24.47
CA ASP A 232 -11.97 -23.80 -25.80
C ASP A 232 -12.55 -25.23 -25.73
#